data_AF-U2A0J0-F1
#
_entry.id   AF-U2A0J0-F1
#
_cell.length_a   1.000
_cell.length_b   1.000
_cell.length_c   1.000
_cell.angle_alpha   90.00
_cell.angle_beta   90.00
_cell.angle_gamma   90.00
#
_symmetry.space_group_name_H-M   'P 1'
#
loop_
_entity.id
_entity.type
_entity.pdbx_description
1 polymer ?
#
loop_
_entity_poly.entity_id
_entity_poly.type
_entity_poly.pdbx_seq_one_letter_code
_entity_poly.pdbx_strand_id
1 'polypeptide(L)'
;MPTIAAALRLAALLLVFGAPLAAQAQCPSGQVQVCLGGSCLCVPDPVRLHEDGLNMAATRLEAWLLQSRQAALRAGTEPLPLMIRAQLAPFYDAALLDEVRFRVGITEEMDAATLMLQNPDVQAVTLVDVVVFRSDQAAEHDVALWAHELWHVQQYRDWGSDGFAQRYTRDFQSVEGPAYEMQARVRRALREQK
;
A
#
# COMPACT_ATOMS: atom_id res chain seq x y z
N MET A 1 -17.12 21.84 -82.48
CA MET A 1 -16.45 22.95 -83.19
C MET A 1 -17.22 24.22 -82.90
N PRO A 2 -16.61 25.40 -82.64
CA PRO A 2 -15.24 25.75 -82.20
C PRO A 2 -15.33 26.47 -80.80
N THR A 3 -14.34 27.00 -80.09
CA THR A 3 -13.06 27.66 -80.43
C THR A 3 -12.03 27.47 -79.31
N ILE A 4 -10.81 27.16 -79.73
CA ILE A 4 -9.55 27.19 -78.98
C ILE A 4 -9.11 28.65 -78.78
N ALA A 5 -8.66 29.04 -77.59
CA ALA A 5 -7.73 30.16 -77.42
C ALA A 5 -6.82 29.89 -76.21
N ALA A 6 -5.59 29.52 -76.53
CA ALA A 6 -4.52 29.27 -75.59
C ALA A 6 -3.88 30.58 -75.09
N ALA A 7 -3.31 30.48 -73.90
CA ALA A 7 -2.15 31.22 -73.40
C ALA A 7 -2.36 32.71 -73.08
N LEU A 8 -2.08 33.10 -71.83
CA LEU A 8 -0.84 33.80 -71.45
C LEU A 8 -0.92 34.33 -70.00
N ARG A 9 0.19 34.11 -69.28
CA ARG A 9 0.75 34.92 -68.18
C ARG A 9 0.12 34.73 -66.80
N LEU A 10 0.78 33.97 -65.94
CA LEU A 10 1.89 34.35 -65.05
C LEU A 10 1.35 34.83 -63.69
N ALA A 11 1.72 34.08 -62.66
CA ALA A 11 1.92 34.54 -61.29
C ALA A 11 0.72 35.16 -60.57
N ALA A 12 -0.01 34.33 -59.83
CA ALA A 12 -0.47 34.72 -58.50
C ALA A 12 -0.15 33.58 -57.55
N LEU A 13 0.93 33.82 -56.81
CA LEU A 13 1.53 32.96 -55.80
C LEU A 13 0.49 32.30 -54.89
N LEU A 14 0.69 31.01 -54.66
CA LEU A 14 0.44 30.28 -53.42
C LEU A 14 0.52 31.19 -52.18
N LEU A 15 -0.62 31.60 -51.64
CA LEU A 15 -0.74 32.01 -50.24
C LEU A 15 -0.98 30.75 -49.41
N VAL A 16 0.10 30.00 -49.21
CA VAL A 16 0.12 28.91 -48.22
C VAL A 16 1.26 29.21 -47.25
N PHE A 17 0.92 29.10 -45.97
CA PHE A 17 1.80 29.07 -44.79
C PHE A 17 2.30 30.40 -44.22
N GLY A 18 1.58 30.82 -43.18
CA GLY A 18 2.09 31.64 -42.09
C GLY A 18 1.42 31.31 -40.76
N ALA A 19 0.94 30.08 -40.56
CA ALA A 19 0.69 29.63 -39.19
C ALA A 19 2.08 29.37 -38.58
N PRO A 20 2.44 29.96 -37.42
CA PRO A 20 3.63 29.53 -36.74
C PRO A 20 3.42 28.05 -36.44
N LEU A 21 4.20 27.19 -37.09
CA LEU A 21 4.51 25.87 -36.55
C LEU A 21 5.29 26.13 -35.26
N ALA A 22 4.58 26.52 -34.19
CA ALA A 22 4.97 26.09 -32.89
C ALA A 22 4.90 24.57 -32.99
N ALA A 23 6.04 23.95 -33.27
CA ALA A 23 6.24 22.55 -33.03
C ALA A 23 5.88 22.35 -31.56
N GLN A 24 4.64 21.96 -31.31
CA GLN A 24 4.26 21.39 -30.04
C GLN A 24 5.12 20.16 -29.97
N ALA A 25 6.25 20.27 -29.28
CA ALA A 25 7.06 19.12 -28.95
C ALA A 25 6.18 18.32 -27.98
N GLN A 26 5.30 17.47 -28.52
CA GLN A 26 4.54 16.52 -27.76
C GLN A 26 5.58 15.56 -27.18
N CYS A 27 5.95 15.78 -25.93
CA CYS A 27 6.84 14.88 -25.22
C CYS A 27 6.26 13.46 -25.28
N PRO A 28 7.12 12.42 -25.33
CA PRO A 28 6.69 11.04 -25.23
C PRO A 28 5.75 10.81 -24.03
N SER A 29 4.88 9.81 -24.13
CA SER A 29 4.00 9.44 -23.01
C SER A 29 4.81 9.23 -21.72
N GLY A 30 4.37 9.83 -20.61
CA GLY A 30 5.09 9.82 -19.34
C GLY A 30 6.11 10.95 -19.15
N GLN A 31 6.20 11.88 -20.10
CA GLN A 31 7.05 13.07 -19.99
C GLN A 31 6.22 14.36 -20.07
N VAL A 32 6.69 15.40 -19.38
CA VAL A 32 6.15 16.75 -19.42
C VAL A 32 7.18 17.72 -19.97
N GLN A 33 6.71 18.74 -20.69
CA GLN A 33 7.58 19.75 -21.27
C GLN A 33 7.88 20.84 -20.22
N VAL A 34 9.16 21.13 -20.02
CA VAL A 34 9.64 22.23 -19.16
C VAL A 34 10.45 23.20 -20.01
N CYS A 35 10.05 24.47 -20.02
CA CYS A 35 10.71 25.51 -20.81
C CYS A 35 11.46 26.51 -19.92
N LEU A 36 12.76 26.68 -20.16
CA LEU A 36 13.64 27.63 -19.47
C LEU A 36 14.41 28.46 -20.50
N GLY A 37 14.28 29.79 -20.43
CA GLY A 37 15.08 30.72 -21.24
C GLY A 37 14.95 30.54 -22.76
N GLY A 38 13.77 30.13 -23.25
CA GLY A 38 13.52 29.93 -24.69
C GLY A 38 13.87 28.53 -25.23
N SER A 39 14.42 27.66 -24.39
CA SER A 39 14.61 26.23 -24.69
C SER A 39 13.58 25.39 -23.92
N CYS A 40 13.06 24.35 -24.54
CA CYS A 40 12.15 23.40 -23.89
C CYS A 40 12.76 22.01 -23.93
N LEU A 41 12.68 21.30 -22.81
CA LEU A 41 13.11 19.92 -22.69
C LEU A 41 11.98 19.05 -22.12
N CYS A 42 11.94 17.79 -22.55
CA CYS A 42 11.01 16.83 -22.00
C CYS A 42 11.66 16.13 -20.80
N VAL A 43 11.08 16.30 -19.61
CA VAL A 43 11.46 15.55 -18.41
C VAL A 43 10.43 14.47 -18.13
N PRO A 44 10.81 13.38 -17.46
CA PRO A 44 9.84 12.48 -16.83
C PRO A 44 8.85 13.27 -15.97
N ASP A 45 7.57 12.92 -16.07
CA ASP A 45 6.52 13.50 -15.23
C ASP A 45 6.80 13.15 -13.75
N PRO A 46 7.11 14.14 -12.90
CA PRO A 46 7.47 13.88 -11.50
C PRO A 46 6.35 13.23 -10.71
N VAL A 47 5.08 13.47 -11.07
CA VAL A 47 3.92 12.85 -10.41
C VAL A 47 3.86 11.37 -10.75
N ARG A 48 4.04 11.01 -12.03
CA ARG A 48 4.08 9.59 -12.45
C ARG A 48 5.26 8.86 -11.86
N LEU A 49 6.45 9.46 -11.88
CA LEU A 49 7.63 8.87 -11.26
C LEU A 49 7.40 8.58 -9.78
N HIS A 50 6.71 9.47 -9.06
CA HIS A 50 6.36 9.26 -7.67
C HIS A 50 5.38 8.09 -7.50
N GLU A 51 4.29 8.06 -8.26
CA GLU A 51 3.31 6.96 -8.21
C GLU A 51 3.91 5.60 -8.60
N ASP A 52 4.75 5.55 -9.63
CA ASP A 52 5.46 4.34 -10.02
C ASP A 52 6.38 3.86 -8.90
N GLY A 53 7.08 4.78 -8.23
CA GLY A 53 7.88 4.49 -7.04
C GLY A 53 7.06 3.89 -5.91
N LEU A 54 5.90 4.48 -5.60
CA LEU A 54 4.98 3.98 -4.57
C LEU A 54 4.40 2.61 -4.93
N ASN A 55 4.05 2.37 -6.19
CA ASN A 55 3.54 1.07 -6.66
C ASN A 55 4.60 -0.03 -6.54
N MET A 56 5.85 0.28 -6.92
CA MET A 56 6.97 -0.65 -6.75
C MET A 56 7.24 -0.95 -5.27
N ALA A 57 7.20 0.07 -4.40
CA ALA A 57 7.36 -0.11 -2.96
C ALA A 57 6.24 -0.98 -2.37
N ALA A 58 4.99 -0.73 -2.73
CA ALA A 58 3.84 -1.53 -2.30
C ALA A 58 3.96 -2.99 -2.73
N THR A 59 4.32 -3.26 -3.99
CA THR A 59 4.52 -4.63 -4.50
C THR A 59 5.59 -5.38 -3.72
N ARG A 60 6.70 -4.70 -3.38
CA ARG A 60 7.77 -5.31 -2.56
C ARG A 60 7.32 -5.56 -1.13
N LEU A 61 6.59 -4.62 -0.53
CA LEU A 61 6.04 -4.78 0.82
C LEU A 61 5.08 -5.97 0.87
N GLU A 62 4.17 -6.10 -0.09
CA GLU A 62 3.26 -7.25 -0.17
C GLU A 62 4.03 -8.57 -0.24
N ALA A 63 4.98 -8.69 -1.18
CA ALA A 63 5.77 -9.90 -1.34
C ALA A 63 6.51 -10.27 -0.04
N TRP A 64 7.03 -9.26 0.65
CA TRP A 64 7.73 -9.44 1.90
C TRP A 64 6.81 -9.89 3.04
N LEU A 65 5.61 -9.30 3.17
CA LEU A 65 4.59 -9.71 4.15
C LEU A 65 4.17 -11.17 3.93
N LEU A 66 3.91 -11.56 2.68
CA LEU A 66 3.54 -12.93 2.33
C LEU A 66 4.67 -13.92 2.60
N GLN A 67 5.91 -13.57 2.27
CA GLN A 67 7.08 -14.40 2.59
C GLN A 67 7.23 -14.60 4.09
N SER A 68 7.10 -13.52 4.87
CA SER A 68 7.19 -13.52 6.33
C SER A 68 6.10 -14.40 6.96
N ARG A 69 4.87 -14.30 6.45
CA ARG A 69 3.76 -15.15 6.87
C ARG A 69 4.09 -16.63 6.67
N GLN A 70 4.64 -16.99 5.51
CA GLN A 70 5.02 -18.38 5.23
C GLN A 70 6.15 -18.86 6.14
N ALA A 71 7.12 -18.00 6.46
CA ALA A 71 8.18 -18.30 7.42
C ALA A 71 7.60 -18.58 8.82
N ALA A 72 6.71 -17.71 9.30
CA ALA A 72 6.04 -17.87 10.59
C ALA A 72 5.23 -19.18 10.65
N LEU A 73 4.48 -19.52 9.60
CA LEU A 73 3.73 -20.77 9.51
C LEU A 73 4.64 -22.01 9.54
N ARG A 74 5.75 -22.00 8.78
CA ARG A 74 6.74 -23.11 8.79
C ARG A 74 7.38 -23.30 10.16
N ALA A 75 7.63 -22.20 10.87
CA ALA A 75 8.23 -22.21 12.20
C ALA A 75 7.25 -22.61 13.31
N GLY A 76 5.98 -22.90 12.97
CA GLY A 76 4.93 -23.27 13.92
C GLY A 76 4.16 -22.05 14.43
N THR A 77 2.85 -22.24 14.56
CA THR A 77 1.91 -21.23 15.09
C THR A 77 0.84 -21.90 15.93
N GLU A 78 0.28 -21.15 16.86
CA GLU A 78 -0.79 -21.54 17.77
C GLU A 78 -2.10 -20.80 17.41
N PRO A 79 -3.28 -21.35 17.73
CA PRO A 79 -4.55 -20.65 17.57
C PRO A 79 -4.71 -19.54 18.64
N LEU A 80 -5.60 -18.57 18.40
CA LEU A 80 -5.93 -17.51 19.38
C LEU A 80 -6.20 -18.09 20.79
N PRO A 81 -5.52 -17.62 21.86
CA PRO A 81 -5.73 -18.14 23.20
C PRO A 81 -7.19 -17.99 23.65
N LEU A 82 -7.78 -19.05 24.22
CA LEU A 82 -9.22 -19.12 24.50
C LEU A 82 -9.72 -17.96 25.37
N MET A 83 -8.93 -17.52 26.35
CA MET A 83 -9.28 -16.40 27.23
C MET A 83 -9.28 -15.05 26.49
N ILE A 84 -8.34 -14.86 25.55
CA ILE A 84 -8.30 -13.69 24.68
C ILE A 84 -9.50 -13.72 23.72
N ARG A 85 -9.76 -14.88 23.08
CA ARG A 85 -10.91 -15.10 22.19
C ARG A 85 -12.23 -14.74 22.86
N ALA A 86 -12.46 -15.19 24.09
CA ALA A 86 -13.68 -14.91 24.83
C ALA A 86 -13.89 -13.41 25.08
N GLN A 87 -12.82 -12.68 25.41
CA GLN A 87 -12.89 -11.23 25.66
C GLN A 87 -13.05 -10.40 24.37
N LEU A 88 -12.59 -10.91 23.23
CA LEU A 88 -12.67 -10.25 21.93
C LEU A 88 -13.91 -10.63 21.11
N ALA A 89 -14.61 -11.70 21.47
CA ALA A 89 -15.84 -12.15 20.81
C ALA A 89 -16.93 -11.05 20.63
N PRO A 90 -17.08 -10.05 21.54
CA PRO A 90 -18.04 -8.96 21.31
C PRO A 90 -17.61 -7.93 20.25
N PHE A 91 -16.34 -7.94 19.81
CA PHE A 91 -15.77 -6.91 18.94
C PHE A 91 -15.49 -7.41 17.52
N TYR A 92 -15.30 -8.71 17.36
CA TYR A 92 -14.86 -9.33 16.11
C TYR A 92 -15.74 -10.51 15.71
N ASP A 93 -15.83 -10.75 14.40
CA ASP A 93 -16.55 -11.90 13.85
C ASP A 93 -15.89 -13.23 14.28
N ALA A 94 -16.71 -14.25 14.53
CA ALA A 94 -16.24 -15.54 15.03
C ALA A 94 -15.29 -16.24 14.03
N ALA A 95 -15.54 -16.13 12.72
CA ALA A 95 -14.66 -16.73 11.72
C ALA A 95 -13.27 -16.07 11.73
N LEU A 96 -13.19 -14.76 11.97
CA LEU A 96 -11.90 -14.07 12.13
C LEU A 96 -11.12 -14.64 13.31
N LEU A 97 -11.79 -14.80 14.45
CA LEU A 97 -11.18 -15.30 15.68
C LEU A 97 -10.76 -16.78 15.59
N ASP A 98 -11.40 -17.55 14.72
CA ASP A 98 -11.11 -18.97 14.50
C ASP A 98 -9.98 -19.19 13.47
N GLU A 99 -9.82 -18.27 12.51
CA GLU A 99 -8.79 -18.34 11.47
C GLU A 99 -7.43 -17.85 11.96
N VAL A 100 -7.40 -16.80 12.79
CA VAL A 100 -6.15 -16.14 13.20
C VAL A 100 -5.20 -17.09 13.95
N ARG A 101 -3.93 -16.98 13.62
CA ARG A 101 -2.83 -17.70 14.27
C ARG A 101 -1.87 -16.74 14.92
N PHE A 102 -1.10 -17.23 15.89
CA PHE A 102 0.00 -16.46 16.45
C PHE A 102 1.25 -17.29 16.69
N ARG A 103 2.34 -16.58 16.88
CA ARG A 103 3.58 -17.12 17.44
C ARG A 103 4.28 -16.06 18.28
N VAL A 104 5.21 -16.51 19.10
CA VAL A 104 6.09 -15.63 19.88
C VAL A 104 7.51 -15.72 19.34
N GLY A 105 8.17 -14.57 19.26
CA GLY A 105 9.55 -14.44 18.82
C GLY A 105 9.72 -14.46 17.30
N ILE A 106 10.83 -13.90 16.86
CA ILE A 106 11.25 -13.83 15.46
C ILE A 106 11.70 -15.19 14.95
N THR A 107 11.61 -15.39 13.63
CA THR A 107 12.24 -16.54 12.98
C THR A 107 13.72 -16.21 12.70
N GLU A 108 14.54 -17.22 12.38
CA GLU A 108 15.92 -16.97 11.92
C GLU A 108 15.97 -16.34 10.51
N GLU A 109 14.83 -16.29 9.80
CA GLU A 109 14.72 -15.64 8.50
C GLU A 109 14.63 -14.11 8.68
N MET A 110 15.36 -13.36 7.86
CA MET A 110 15.26 -11.89 7.79
C MET A 110 13.95 -11.49 7.11
N ASP A 111 12.86 -11.55 7.86
CA ASP A 111 11.51 -11.27 7.41
C ASP A 111 10.96 -9.92 7.96
N ALA A 112 9.77 -9.51 7.52
CA ALA A 112 9.14 -8.24 7.90
C ALA A 112 8.93 -8.12 9.39
N ALA A 113 8.47 -9.20 10.02
CA ALA A 113 8.31 -9.24 11.46
C ALA A 113 9.67 -9.13 12.16
N THR A 114 10.71 -9.81 11.66
CA THR A 114 12.06 -9.72 12.22
C THR A 114 12.61 -8.30 12.21
N LEU A 115 12.50 -7.57 11.08
CA LEU A 115 12.98 -6.18 11.03
C LEU A 115 12.11 -5.22 11.84
N MET A 116 10.79 -5.36 11.83
CA MET A 116 9.91 -4.50 12.61
C MET A 116 10.08 -4.73 14.11
N LEU A 117 10.25 -5.98 14.55
CA LEU A 117 10.49 -6.34 15.95
C LEU A 117 11.92 -6.02 16.42
N GLN A 118 12.82 -5.53 15.57
CA GLN A 118 14.06 -4.91 16.05
C GLN A 118 13.81 -3.53 16.68
N ASN A 119 12.72 -2.86 16.32
CA ASN A 119 12.29 -1.65 17.02
C ASN A 119 11.69 -2.05 18.38
N PRO A 120 12.29 -1.65 19.53
CA PRO A 120 11.82 -2.05 20.85
C PRO A 120 10.39 -1.62 21.16
N ASP A 121 9.88 -0.59 20.47
CA ASP A 121 8.53 -0.07 20.67
C ASP A 121 7.45 -0.94 20.01
N VAL A 122 7.83 -1.83 19.09
CA VAL A 122 6.90 -2.76 18.42
C VAL A 122 6.72 -4.01 19.28
N GLN A 123 5.50 -4.28 19.72
CA GLN A 123 5.19 -5.45 20.57
C GLN A 123 4.61 -6.64 19.80
N ALA A 124 3.99 -6.37 18.65
CA ALA A 124 3.47 -7.39 17.75
C ALA A 124 3.47 -6.87 16.31
N VAL A 125 3.36 -7.79 15.35
CA VAL A 125 3.22 -7.50 13.92
C VAL A 125 2.23 -8.48 13.31
N THR A 126 1.27 -7.98 12.55
CA THR A 126 0.31 -8.82 11.82
C THR A 126 0.77 -9.09 10.38
N LEU A 127 0.94 -10.38 10.07
CA LEU A 127 1.29 -10.93 8.76
C LEU A 127 0.09 -11.65 8.16
N VAL A 128 -0.81 -10.87 7.54
CA VAL A 128 -2.09 -11.34 6.99
C VAL A 128 -3.03 -11.87 8.08
N ASP A 129 -2.96 -13.15 8.41
CA ASP A 129 -3.75 -13.86 9.43
C ASP A 129 -2.86 -14.44 10.56
N VAL A 130 -1.56 -14.14 10.54
CA VAL A 130 -0.60 -14.58 11.57
C VAL A 130 -0.08 -13.38 12.33
N VAL A 131 -0.29 -13.35 13.64
CA VAL A 131 0.26 -12.32 14.53
C VAL A 131 1.55 -12.81 15.18
N VAL A 132 2.64 -12.07 15.00
CA VAL A 132 3.93 -12.38 15.62
C VAL A 132 4.14 -11.46 16.81
N PHE A 133 4.12 -12.00 18.02
CA PHE A 133 4.36 -11.26 19.25
C PHE A 133 5.82 -11.28 19.64
N ARG A 134 6.28 -10.21 20.28
CA ARG A 134 7.63 -10.14 20.87
C ARG A 134 7.81 -11.11 22.05
N SER A 135 6.80 -11.22 22.91
CA SER A 135 6.87 -11.94 24.18
C SER A 135 5.60 -12.72 24.47
N ASP A 136 5.73 -13.81 25.24
CA ASP A 136 4.60 -14.60 25.71
C ASP A 136 3.65 -13.75 26.55
N GLN A 137 4.19 -12.85 27.38
CA GLN A 137 3.40 -11.93 28.20
C GLN A 137 2.43 -11.09 27.36
N ALA A 138 2.87 -10.59 26.21
CA ALA A 138 2.01 -9.81 25.30
C ALA A 138 0.96 -10.73 24.64
N ALA A 139 1.40 -11.89 24.13
CA ALA A 139 0.53 -12.85 23.44
C ALA A 139 -0.55 -13.45 24.35
N GLU A 140 -0.27 -13.70 25.63
CA GLU A 140 -1.18 -14.38 26.54
C GLU A 140 -2.08 -13.45 27.33
N HIS A 141 -1.69 -12.18 27.52
CA HIS A 141 -2.33 -11.30 28.50
C HIS A 141 -2.73 -9.92 27.97
N ASP A 142 -2.20 -9.45 26.84
CA ASP A 142 -2.55 -8.13 26.31
C ASP A 142 -3.70 -8.21 25.29
N VAL A 143 -4.92 -8.30 25.82
CA VAL A 143 -6.16 -8.32 25.03
C VAL A 143 -6.32 -7.05 24.18
N ALA A 144 -5.83 -5.91 24.65
CA ALA A 144 -5.94 -4.65 23.92
C ALA A 144 -4.98 -4.63 22.72
N LEU A 145 -3.76 -5.12 22.89
CA LEU A 145 -2.83 -5.31 21.78
C LEU A 145 -3.37 -6.31 20.77
N TRP A 146 -3.93 -7.44 21.20
CA TRP A 146 -4.63 -8.34 20.29
C TRP A 146 -5.74 -7.65 19.49
N ALA A 147 -6.52 -6.77 20.13
CA ALA A 147 -7.53 -6.01 19.43
C ALA A 147 -6.95 -5.07 18.35
N HIS A 148 -5.73 -4.56 18.53
CA HIS A 148 -5.01 -3.83 17.49
C HIS A 148 -4.66 -4.75 16.32
N GLU A 149 -4.00 -5.86 16.61
CA GLU A 149 -3.51 -6.79 15.59
C GLU A 149 -4.65 -7.44 14.79
N LEU A 150 -5.75 -7.82 15.44
CA LEU A 150 -6.93 -8.35 14.75
C LEU A 150 -7.59 -7.32 13.83
N TRP A 151 -7.41 -6.02 14.08
CA TRP A 151 -7.87 -4.99 13.16
C TRP A 151 -7.08 -5.05 11.85
N HIS A 152 -5.77 -5.28 11.92
CA HIS A 152 -4.98 -5.52 10.71
C HIS A 152 -5.40 -6.80 9.99
N VAL A 153 -5.72 -7.88 10.72
CA VAL A 153 -6.29 -9.10 10.11
C VAL A 153 -7.59 -8.78 9.34
N GLN A 154 -8.48 -7.98 9.93
CA GLN A 154 -9.70 -7.52 9.25
C GLN A 154 -9.37 -6.70 8.00
N GLN A 155 -8.41 -5.77 8.07
CA GLN A 155 -7.95 -4.98 6.92
C GLN A 155 -7.42 -5.87 5.78
N TYR A 156 -6.65 -6.92 6.10
CA TYR A 156 -6.21 -7.90 5.10
C TYR A 156 -7.37 -8.66 4.47
N ARG A 157 -8.39 -9.05 5.25
CA ARG A 157 -9.59 -9.72 4.72
C ARG A 157 -10.39 -8.81 3.80
N ASP A 158 -10.50 -7.53 4.14
CA ASP A 158 -11.31 -6.57 3.40
C ASP A 158 -10.62 -6.04 2.14
N TRP A 159 -9.29 -5.88 2.19
CA TRP A 159 -8.52 -5.21 1.12
C TRP A 159 -7.64 -6.14 0.32
N GLY A 160 -7.39 -7.38 0.78
CA GLY A 160 -6.31 -8.21 0.27
C GLY A 160 -4.93 -7.70 0.71
N SER A 161 -3.90 -8.53 0.49
CA SER A 161 -2.51 -8.19 0.82
C SER A 161 -1.97 -7.04 -0.04
N ASP A 162 -2.37 -6.98 -1.31
CA ASP A 162 -1.99 -5.93 -2.26
C ASP A 162 -2.64 -4.60 -1.87
N GLY A 163 -3.93 -4.61 -1.53
CA GLY A 163 -4.66 -3.42 -1.09
C GLY A 163 -4.13 -2.87 0.22
N PHE A 164 -3.81 -3.75 1.18
CA PHE A 164 -3.13 -3.36 2.42
C PHE A 164 -1.78 -2.71 2.12
N ALA A 165 -0.91 -3.36 1.35
CA ALA A 165 0.42 -2.84 1.06
C ALA A 165 0.38 -1.50 0.32
N GLN A 166 -0.56 -1.32 -0.61
CA GLN A 166 -0.76 -0.05 -1.33
C GLN A 166 -1.16 1.09 -0.40
N ARG A 167 -2.05 0.84 0.56
CA ARG A 167 -2.50 1.85 1.54
C ARG A 167 -1.41 2.17 2.53
N TYR A 168 -0.78 1.15 3.10
CA TYR A 168 0.30 1.31 4.06
C TYR A 168 1.49 2.09 3.48
N THR A 169 1.87 1.80 2.24
CA THR A 169 2.96 2.50 1.54
C THR A 169 2.66 3.99 1.29
N ARG A 170 1.39 4.34 1.08
CA ARG A 170 0.97 5.72 0.76
C ARG A 170 0.70 6.55 2.01
N ASP A 171 0.00 5.96 2.96
CA ASP A 171 -0.42 6.60 4.20
C ASP A 171 -0.60 5.53 5.28
N PHE A 172 0.49 5.19 5.95
CA PHE A 172 0.48 4.24 7.05
C PHE A 172 -0.43 4.70 8.21
N GLN A 173 -0.61 6.01 8.41
CA GLN A 173 -1.43 6.54 9.52
C GLN A 173 -2.91 6.20 9.30
N SER A 174 -3.37 6.21 8.04
CA SER A 174 -4.73 5.77 7.70
C SER A 174 -4.99 4.28 7.97
N VAL A 175 -3.93 3.46 8.01
CA VAL A 175 -4.00 2.02 8.33
C VAL A 175 -3.91 1.79 9.83
N GLU A 176 -2.96 2.43 10.51
CA GLU A 176 -2.69 2.30 11.94
C GLU A 176 -3.74 2.96 12.83
N GLY A 177 -4.23 4.13 12.45
CA GLY A 177 -5.16 4.94 13.26
C GLY A 177 -6.38 4.16 13.74
N PRO A 178 -7.16 3.53 12.83
CA PRO A 178 -8.30 2.71 13.20
C PRO A 178 -7.94 1.50 14.09
N ALA A 179 -6.76 0.90 13.93
CA ALA A 179 -6.29 -0.19 14.79
C ALA A 179 -6.03 0.31 16.23
N TYR A 180 -5.42 1.49 16.39
CA TYR A 180 -5.26 2.14 17.70
C TYR A 180 -6.59 2.55 18.33
N GLU A 181 -7.57 3.00 17.54
CA GLU A 181 -8.92 3.29 18.02
C GLU A 181 -9.59 2.04 18.57
N MET A 182 -9.47 0.91 17.87
CA MET A 182 -10.01 -0.37 18.34
C MET A 182 -9.31 -0.85 19.61
N GLN A 183 -7.98 -0.77 19.67
CA GLN A 183 -7.22 -1.04 20.89
C GLN A 183 -7.74 -0.20 22.07
N ALA A 184 -7.94 1.10 21.87
CA ALA A 184 -8.43 2.00 22.91
C ALA A 184 -9.86 1.66 23.34
N ARG A 185 -10.72 1.28 22.39
CA ARG A 185 -12.10 0.84 22.63
C ARG A 185 -12.13 -0.42 23.50
N VAL A 186 -11.38 -1.46 23.14
CA VAL A 186 -11.31 -2.71 23.92
C VAL A 186 -10.71 -2.46 25.29
N ARG A 187 -9.61 -1.69 25.38
CA ARG A 187 -9.00 -1.34 26.67
C ARG A 187 -9.97 -0.62 27.61
N ARG A 188 -10.88 0.20 27.08
CA ARG A 188 -11.93 0.85 27.86
C ARG A 188 -12.95 -0.16 28.36
N ALA A 189 -13.49 -1.00 27.48
CA ALA A 189 -14.47 -2.00 27.84
C ALA A 189 -13.95 -2.98 28.92
N LEU A 190 -12.68 -3.38 28.86
CA LEU A 190 -12.07 -4.27 29.86
C LEU A 190 -11.95 -3.64 31.24
N ARG A 191 -11.82 -2.31 31.32
CA ARG A 191 -11.82 -1.60 32.62
C ARG A 191 -13.20 -1.52 33.23
N GLU A 192 -14.24 -1.46 32.41
CA GLU A 192 -15.65 -1.36 32.85
C GLU A 192 -16.22 -2.72 33.31
N GLN A 193 -15.55 -3.82 32.96
CA GLN A 193 -15.92 -5.19 33.36
C GLN A 193 -15.26 -5.64 34.68
N LYS A 194 -14.34 -4.84 35.23
CA LYS A 194 -13.70 -5.07 36.53
C LYS A 194 -14.49 -4.40 37.65
#